data_AF-K8X6E4-F1
#
_entry.id   AF-K8X6E4-F1
#
_cell.length_a   1.000
_cell.length_b   1.000
_cell.length_c   1.000
_cell.angle_alpha   90.00
_cell.angle_beta   90.00
_cell.angle_gamma   90.00
#
_symmetry.space_group_name_H-M   'P 1'
#
loop_
_entity.id
_entity.type
_entity.pdbx_description
1 polymer ?
#
loop_
_entity_poly.entity_id
_entity_poly.type
_entity_poly.pdbx_seq_one_letter_code
_entity_poly.pdbx_strand_id
1 'polypeptide(L)'
;MGLGGDIQGALSDEVLATAVGDAWRLAEAELLDSVVRISEEIQRLEALRVKLVGAVDHRCKVDVLGFPNAKMWLASKTLLEVGAAGRIVLLGRGLRLQPEIADEYFDTNISAEHAALIMKFCERPPKGMPLEALDDCRNALLFAATGPTANTDAVRAVIARLERAFESD
;
A
#
# COMPACT_ATOMS: atom_id res chain seq x y z
N MET A 1 23.39 -10.71 -3.63
CA MET A 1 23.18 -10.44 -2.20
C MET A 1 21.75 -10.82 -1.88
N GLY A 2 21.55 -11.73 -0.92
CA GLY A 2 20.31 -12.47 -0.75
C GLY A 2 19.21 -11.67 -0.07
N LEU A 3 17.99 -11.74 -0.63
CA LEU A 3 16.73 -11.26 -0.06
C LEU A 3 16.28 -12.05 1.20
N GLY A 4 17.19 -12.78 1.82
CA GLY A 4 16.93 -13.66 2.96
C GLY A 4 17.25 -13.05 4.31
N GLY A 5 17.81 -11.83 4.35
CA GLY A 5 18.14 -11.13 5.60
C GLY A 5 16.94 -10.43 6.26
N ASP A 6 15.93 -10.04 5.48
CA ASP A 6 14.88 -9.10 5.93
C ASP A 6 13.60 -9.79 6.46
N ILE A 7 13.56 -11.13 6.52
CA ILE A 7 12.41 -11.88 7.04
C ILE A 7 12.66 -12.38 8.47
N GLN A 8 13.78 -11.97 9.09
CA GLN A 8 14.15 -12.40 10.42
C GLN A 8 13.66 -11.40 11.47
N GLY A 9 12.35 -11.47 11.76
CA GLY A 9 11.71 -10.67 12.80
C GLY A 9 10.25 -10.30 12.53
N ALA A 10 9.46 -11.17 11.90
CA ALA A 10 8.11 -10.84 11.42
C ALA A 10 7.10 -10.47 12.53
N LEU A 11 7.44 -10.67 13.80
CA LEU A 11 6.81 -10.05 14.97
C LEU A 11 7.92 -9.92 16.01
N SER A 12 8.15 -8.75 16.60
CA SER A 12 9.02 -8.68 17.78
C SER A 12 8.40 -9.50 18.91
N ASP A 13 9.22 -10.16 19.74
CA ASP A 13 8.75 -10.85 20.96
C ASP A 13 7.91 -9.90 21.85
N GLU A 14 8.15 -8.60 21.72
CA GLU A 14 7.40 -7.51 22.36
C GLU A 14 5.96 -7.38 21.82
N VAL A 15 5.73 -7.46 20.50
CA VAL A 15 4.37 -7.46 19.91
C VAL A 15 3.60 -8.72 20.32
N LEU A 16 4.29 -9.87 20.37
CA LEU A 16 3.71 -11.13 20.85
C LEU A 16 3.36 -11.08 22.34
N ALA A 17 4.19 -10.43 23.17
CA ALA A 17 3.94 -10.28 24.60
C ALA A 17 2.73 -9.37 24.90
N THR A 18 2.59 -8.27 24.16
CA THR A 18 1.45 -7.33 24.31
C THR A 18 0.13 -7.93 23.80
N ALA A 19 0.19 -8.84 22.83
CA ALA A 19 -1.01 -9.44 22.20
C ALA A 19 -1.63 -10.62 22.99
N VAL A 20 -0.91 -11.26 23.92
CA VAL A 20 -1.29 -12.60 24.41
C VAL A 20 -1.67 -12.66 25.90
N GLY A 21 -1.63 -11.57 26.66
CA GLY A 21 -2.02 -11.61 28.07
C GLY A 21 -2.54 -10.31 28.64
N ASP A 22 -3.88 -10.16 28.63
CA ASP A 22 -4.65 -9.19 29.39
C ASP A 22 -4.64 -7.73 28.92
N ALA A 23 -5.09 -7.45 27.69
CA ALA A 23 -5.41 -6.08 27.24
C ALA A 23 -6.31 -5.30 28.23
N TRP A 24 -7.14 -6.01 29.00
CA TRP A 24 -8.00 -5.46 30.06
C TRP A 24 -7.24 -5.02 31.33
N ARG A 25 -5.96 -5.37 31.48
CA ARG A 25 -5.07 -4.97 32.59
C ARG A 25 -4.15 -3.81 32.24
N LEU A 26 -4.03 -3.43 30.97
CA LEU A 26 -3.19 -2.32 30.55
C LEU A 26 -3.78 -0.99 31.04
N ALA A 27 -2.91 -0.06 31.44
CA ALA A 27 -3.32 1.32 31.65
C ALA A 27 -3.73 1.97 30.31
N GLU A 28 -4.56 3.02 30.36
CA GLU A 28 -5.09 3.67 29.14
C GLU A 28 -3.99 4.11 28.17
N ALA A 29 -2.92 4.74 28.67
CA ALA A 29 -1.79 5.18 27.84
C ALA A 29 -1.04 4.00 27.20
N GLU A 30 -0.86 2.90 27.92
CA GLU A 30 -0.22 1.69 27.42
C GLU A 30 -1.08 1.00 26.36
N LEU A 31 -2.40 0.98 26.57
CA LEU A 31 -3.35 0.44 25.60
C LEU A 31 -3.34 1.24 24.30
N LEU A 32 -3.36 2.58 24.38
CA LEU A 32 -3.29 3.46 23.21
C LEU A 32 -1.99 3.25 22.41
N ASP A 33 -0.84 3.24 23.09
CA ASP A 33 0.47 3.00 22.47
C ASP A 33 0.55 1.60 21.83
N SER A 34 0.05 0.58 22.52
CA SER A 34 0.00 -0.80 22.02
C SER A 34 -0.80 -0.92 20.72
N VAL A 35 -1.96 -0.25 20.64
CA VAL A 35 -2.81 -0.25 19.43
C VAL A 35 -2.10 0.44 18.26
N VAL A 36 -1.39 1.54 18.50
CA VAL A 36 -0.62 2.23 17.46
C VAL A 36 0.49 1.31 16.92
N ARG A 37 1.29 0.71 17.82
CA ARG A 37 2.38 -0.20 17.43
C ARG A 37 1.91 -1.41 16.64
N ILE A 38 0.81 -2.05 17.07
CA ILE A 38 0.22 -3.19 16.33
C ILE A 38 -0.29 -2.73 14.96
N SER A 39 -0.88 -1.54 14.88
CA SER A 39 -1.39 -0.99 13.61
C SER A 39 -0.26 -0.70 12.62
N GLU A 40 0.87 -0.15 13.08
CA GLU A 40 2.09 0.04 12.30
C GLU A 40 2.66 -1.29 11.81
N GLU A 41 2.67 -2.32 12.66
CA GLU A 41 3.13 -3.66 12.26
C GLU A 41 2.21 -4.32 11.24
N ILE A 42 0.89 -4.19 11.41
CA ILE A 42 -0.09 -4.63 10.40
C ILE A 42 0.20 -3.93 9.08
N GLN A 43 0.44 -2.62 9.07
CA GLN A 43 0.73 -1.87 7.85
C GLN A 43 2.03 -2.34 7.18
N ARG A 44 3.09 -2.60 7.94
CA ARG A 44 4.36 -3.15 7.44
C ARG A 44 4.17 -4.53 6.82
N LEU A 45 3.46 -5.43 7.49
CA LEU A 45 3.16 -6.77 6.99
C LEU A 45 2.28 -6.72 5.74
N GLU A 46 1.33 -5.80 5.68
CA GLU A 46 0.49 -5.55 4.51
C GLU A 46 1.30 -5.05 3.30
N ALA A 47 2.22 -4.11 3.51
CA ALA A 47 3.11 -3.62 2.46
C ALA A 47 4.03 -4.74 1.94
N LEU A 48 4.59 -5.56 2.84
CA LEU A 48 5.37 -6.74 2.46
C LEU A 48 4.54 -7.76 1.67
N ARG A 49 3.29 -8.01 2.09
CA ARG A 49 2.36 -8.89 1.36
C ARG A 49 2.15 -8.40 -0.06
N VAL A 50 1.92 -7.10 -0.26
CA VAL A 50 1.77 -6.50 -1.59
C VAL A 50 3.04 -6.66 -2.43
N LYS A 51 4.22 -6.44 -1.85
CA LYS A 51 5.52 -6.63 -2.52
C LYS A 51 5.69 -8.06 -3.04
N LEU A 52 5.44 -9.05 -2.17
CA LEU A 52 5.56 -10.46 -2.50
C LEU A 52 4.52 -10.93 -3.51
N VAL A 53 3.24 -10.55 -3.32
CA VAL A 53 2.16 -10.89 -4.26
C VAL A 53 2.39 -10.24 -5.61
N GLY A 54 2.92 -9.01 -5.66
CA GLY A 54 3.35 -8.39 -6.89
C GLY A 54 4.40 -9.24 -7.62
N ALA A 55 5.43 -9.69 -6.90
CA ALA A 55 6.45 -10.56 -7.48
C ALA A 55 5.90 -11.92 -7.96
N VAL A 56 4.86 -12.45 -7.29
CA VAL A 56 4.13 -13.65 -7.75
C VAL A 56 3.36 -13.36 -9.03
N ASP A 57 2.56 -12.29 -9.09
CA ASP A 57 1.80 -11.89 -10.29
C ASP A 57 2.70 -11.69 -11.52
N HIS A 58 3.90 -11.14 -11.30
CA HIS A 58 4.86 -10.94 -12.37
C HIS A 58 5.45 -12.27 -12.90
N ARG A 59 5.88 -13.15 -12.00
CA ARG A 59 6.75 -14.30 -12.33
C ARG A 59 6.01 -15.64 -12.46
N CYS A 60 4.96 -15.86 -11.66
CA CYS A 60 4.29 -17.15 -11.56
C CYS A 60 3.10 -17.19 -12.53
N LYS A 61 3.10 -18.17 -13.44
CA LYS A 61 2.02 -18.42 -14.40
C LYS A 61 1.16 -19.61 -13.98
N VAL A 62 0.15 -19.93 -14.77
CA VAL A 62 -0.90 -20.92 -14.42
C VAL A 62 -0.32 -22.28 -14.06
N ASP A 63 0.73 -22.71 -14.75
CA ASP A 63 1.47 -23.96 -14.50
C ASP A 63 2.14 -24.01 -13.12
N VAL A 64 2.68 -22.88 -12.65
CA VAL A 64 3.30 -22.76 -11.32
C VAL A 64 2.24 -22.53 -10.23
N LEU A 65 1.24 -21.70 -10.51
CA LEU A 65 0.22 -21.31 -9.55
C LEU A 65 -0.76 -22.45 -9.25
N GLY A 66 -1.12 -23.25 -10.26
CA GLY A 66 -2.25 -24.18 -10.22
C GLY A 66 -3.62 -23.47 -10.26
N PHE A 67 -3.65 -22.17 -10.57
CA PHE A 67 -4.86 -21.36 -10.69
C PHE A 67 -4.77 -20.44 -11.92
N PRO A 68 -5.90 -19.94 -12.45
CA PRO A 68 -5.90 -19.10 -13.65
C PRO A 68 -5.07 -17.81 -13.55
N ASN A 69 -4.85 -17.28 -12.34
CA ASN A 69 -4.05 -16.08 -12.10
C ASN A 69 -3.74 -15.93 -10.60
N ALA A 70 -2.82 -15.00 -10.28
CA ALA A 70 -2.40 -14.71 -8.90
C ALA A 70 -3.56 -14.29 -7.98
N LYS A 71 -4.58 -13.60 -8.51
CA LYS A 71 -5.78 -13.22 -7.73
C LYS A 71 -6.54 -14.45 -7.24
N MET A 72 -6.86 -15.38 -8.15
CA MET A 72 -7.56 -16.61 -7.78
C MET A 72 -6.70 -17.49 -6.88
N TRP A 73 -5.40 -17.60 -7.16
CA TRP A 73 -4.46 -18.32 -6.29
C TRP A 73 -4.45 -17.74 -4.86
N LEU A 74 -4.31 -16.42 -4.71
CA LEU A 74 -4.24 -15.78 -3.40
C LEU A 74 -5.55 -15.94 -2.62
N ALA A 75 -6.70 -15.73 -3.27
CA ALA A 75 -8.01 -15.94 -2.65
C ALA A 75 -8.21 -17.40 -2.24
N SER A 76 -7.79 -18.36 -3.05
CA SER A 76 -7.95 -19.80 -2.75
C SER A 76 -6.95 -20.34 -1.72
N LYS A 77 -5.83 -19.65 -1.46
CA LYS A 77 -4.79 -20.06 -0.50
C LYS A 77 -4.84 -19.31 0.83
N THR A 78 -5.78 -18.38 0.98
CA THR A 78 -5.94 -17.55 2.18
C THR A 78 -7.43 -17.44 2.53
N LEU A 79 -7.76 -16.65 3.55
CA LEU A 79 -9.15 -16.28 3.89
C LEU A 79 -9.59 -14.96 3.22
N LEU A 80 -8.85 -14.47 2.21
CA LEU A 80 -9.20 -13.24 1.53
C LEU A 80 -10.37 -13.44 0.56
N GLU A 81 -11.33 -12.52 0.62
CA GLU A 81 -12.31 -12.35 -0.44
C GLU A 81 -11.64 -12.08 -1.78
N VAL A 82 -12.23 -12.57 -2.88
CA VAL A 82 -11.68 -12.44 -4.24
C VAL A 82 -11.42 -10.97 -4.61
N GLY A 83 -12.29 -10.06 -4.15
CA GLY A 83 -12.11 -8.62 -4.35
C GLY A 83 -10.89 -8.06 -3.62
N ALA A 84 -10.64 -8.51 -2.38
CA ALA A 84 -9.48 -8.08 -1.60
C ALA A 84 -8.17 -8.61 -2.22
N ALA A 85 -8.14 -9.89 -2.59
CA ALA A 85 -7.02 -10.47 -3.31
C ALA A 85 -6.73 -9.72 -4.63
N GLY A 86 -7.80 -9.33 -5.35
CA GLY A 86 -7.68 -8.55 -6.59
C GLY A 86 -7.04 -7.18 -6.37
N ARG A 87 -7.42 -6.46 -5.31
CA ARG A 87 -6.82 -5.16 -4.97
C ARG A 87 -5.34 -5.28 -4.66
N ILE A 88 -4.93 -6.28 -3.88
CA ILE A 88 -3.51 -6.54 -3.55
C ILE A 88 -2.69 -6.81 -4.82
N VAL A 89 -3.21 -7.68 -5.70
CA VAL A 89 -2.53 -8.00 -6.97
C VAL A 89 -2.40 -6.78 -7.87
N LEU A 90 -3.47 -5.98 -8.00
CA LEU A 90 -3.47 -4.76 -8.81
C LEU A 90 -2.49 -3.73 -8.26
N LEU A 91 -2.50 -3.50 -6.94
CA LEU A 91 -1.58 -2.60 -6.26
C LEU A 91 -0.13 -3.04 -6.46
N GLY A 92 0.19 -4.31 -6.18
CA GLY A 92 1.54 -4.84 -6.36
C GLY A 92 2.01 -4.81 -7.82
N ARG A 93 1.09 -4.86 -8.79
CA ARG A 93 1.39 -4.65 -10.21
C ARG A 93 1.70 -3.20 -10.53
N GLY A 94 0.86 -2.27 -10.06
CA GLY A 94 1.02 -0.83 -10.30
C GLY A 94 2.32 -0.29 -9.71
N LEU A 95 2.65 -0.64 -8.47
CA LEU A 95 3.84 -0.14 -7.77
C LEU A 95 5.14 -0.54 -8.48
N ARG A 96 5.18 -1.67 -9.19
CA ARG A 96 6.37 -2.04 -10.01
C ARG A 96 6.63 -1.06 -11.16
N LEU A 97 5.61 -0.34 -11.62
CA LEU A 97 5.70 0.63 -12.71
C LEU A 97 5.87 2.07 -12.21
N GLN A 98 5.83 2.27 -10.89
CA GLN A 98 5.77 3.58 -10.24
C GLN A 98 6.70 3.60 -9.02
N PRO A 99 8.04 3.60 -9.22
CA PRO A 99 9.00 3.44 -8.14
C PRO A 99 8.88 4.53 -7.06
N GLU A 100 8.58 5.77 -7.42
CA GLU A 100 8.43 6.87 -6.46
C GLU A 100 7.23 6.66 -5.51
N ILE A 101 6.14 6.06 -6.01
CA ILE A 101 4.98 5.70 -5.18
C ILE A 101 5.28 4.43 -4.37
N ALA A 102 6.07 3.51 -4.93
CA ALA A 102 6.47 2.28 -4.29
C ALA A 102 7.34 2.51 -3.06
N ASP A 103 8.29 3.45 -3.13
CA ASP A 103 9.16 3.79 -2.00
C ASP A 103 8.32 4.28 -0.82
N GLU A 104 7.44 5.26 -1.03
CA GLU A 104 6.56 5.78 0.04
C GLU A 104 5.59 4.72 0.60
N TYR A 105 5.08 3.82 -0.25
CA TYR A 105 4.17 2.76 0.19
C TYR A 105 4.90 1.68 1.00
N PHE A 106 6.08 1.24 0.56
CA PHE A 106 6.84 0.19 1.23
C PHE A 106 7.52 0.69 2.50
N ASP A 107 7.82 1.98 2.60
CA ASP A 107 8.26 2.64 3.84
C ASP A 107 7.08 2.97 4.78
N THR A 108 5.86 2.58 4.41
CA THR A 108 4.63 2.77 5.19
C THR A 108 4.22 4.23 5.44
N ASN A 109 4.76 5.17 4.65
CA ASN A 109 4.44 6.59 4.72
C ASN A 109 3.06 6.93 4.14
N ILE A 110 2.55 6.09 3.22
CA ILE A 110 1.22 6.23 2.62
C ILE A 110 0.40 4.94 2.71
N SER A 111 -0.92 5.06 2.68
CA SER A 111 -1.83 3.90 2.66
C SER A 111 -1.95 3.26 1.26
N ALA A 112 -2.46 2.03 1.20
CA ALA A 112 -2.77 1.34 -0.05
C ALA A 112 -3.79 2.10 -0.92
N GLU A 113 -4.77 2.76 -0.29
CA GLU A 113 -5.78 3.56 -0.99
C GLU A 113 -5.16 4.84 -1.56
N HIS A 114 -4.27 5.51 -0.82
CA HIS A 114 -3.54 6.66 -1.32
C HIS A 114 -2.68 6.27 -2.53
N ALA A 115 -1.87 5.22 -2.41
CA ALA A 115 -1.07 4.71 -3.52
C ALA A 115 -1.94 4.40 -4.76
N ALA A 116 -3.10 3.75 -4.57
CA ALA A 116 -4.02 3.45 -5.66
C ALA A 116 -4.58 4.71 -6.34
N LEU A 117 -4.92 5.76 -5.59
CA LEU A 117 -5.39 7.03 -6.15
C LEU A 117 -4.30 7.74 -6.96
N ILE A 118 -3.08 7.82 -6.42
CA ILE A 118 -1.96 8.49 -7.07
C ILE A 118 -1.56 7.73 -8.35
N MET A 119 -1.47 6.40 -8.29
CA MET A 119 -1.20 5.59 -9.48
C MET A 119 -2.28 5.76 -10.55
N LYS A 120 -3.56 5.80 -10.15
CA LYS A 120 -4.67 6.00 -11.10
C LYS A 120 -4.57 7.35 -11.80
N PHE A 121 -4.20 8.41 -11.07
CA PHE A 121 -3.93 9.71 -11.66
C PHE A 121 -2.76 9.65 -12.64
N CYS A 122 -1.66 8.99 -12.27
CA CYS A 122 -0.48 8.86 -13.13
C CYS A 122 -0.73 8.00 -14.38
N GLU A 123 -1.62 6.99 -14.30
CA GLU A 123 -2.02 6.17 -15.44
C GLU A 123 -2.90 6.94 -16.43
N ARG A 124 -3.67 7.91 -15.93
CA ARG A 124 -4.66 8.67 -16.71
C ARG A 124 -4.61 10.15 -16.31
N PRO A 125 -3.52 10.86 -16.67
CA PRO A 125 -3.42 12.27 -16.38
C PRO A 125 -4.51 13.07 -17.13
N PRO A 126 -4.90 14.25 -16.62
CA PRO A 126 -5.76 15.20 -17.33
C PRO A 126 -5.28 15.45 -18.76
N LYS A 127 -6.21 15.60 -19.71
CA LYS A 127 -5.87 15.68 -21.15
C LYS A 127 -4.97 16.86 -21.52
N GLY A 128 -5.13 18.00 -20.83
CA GLY A 128 -4.33 19.20 -21.07
C GLY A 128 -3.01 19.24 -20.27
N MET A 129 -2.69 18.19 -19.51
CA MET A 129 -1.45 18.15 -18.74
C MET A 129 -0.25 17.87 -19.66
N PRO A 130 0.77 18.74 -19.70
CA PRO A 130 2.00 18.45 -20.41
C PRO A 130 2.79 17.35 -19.70
N LEU A 131 3.53 16.53 -20.45
CA LEU A 131 4.21 15.34 -19.91
C LEU A 131 5.20 15.70 -18.79
N GLU A 132 5.89 16.83 -18.93
CA GLU A 132 6.85 17.34 -17.95
C GLU A 132 6.23 17.73 -16.61
N ALA A 133 4.91 17.99 -16.54
CA ALA A 133 4.23 18.34 -15.29
C ALA A 133 3.83 17.12 -14.44
N LEU A 134 3.92 15.91 -15.00
CA LEU A 134 3.47 14.70 -14.32
C LEU A 134 4.22 14.45 -13.01
N ASP A 135 5.53 14.67 -13.00
CA ASP A 135 6.37 14.46 -11.83
C ASP A 135 6.03 15.42 -10.69
N ASP A 136 5.86 16.71 -11.01
CA ASP A 136 5.45 17.72 -10.04
C ASP A 136 4.05 17.43 -9.47
N CYS A 137 3.13 16.96 -10.31
CA CYS A 137 1.79 16.57 -9.87
C CYS A 137 1.81 15.35 -8.95
N ARG A 138 2.62 14.34 -9.29
CA ARG A 138 2.84 13.16 -8.46
C ARG A 138 3.45 13.54 -7.11
N ASN A 139 4.44 14.43 -7.08
CA ASN A 139 5.04 14.94 -5.85
C ASN A 139 4.03 15.68 -4.98
N ALA A 140 3.19 16.53 -5.57
CA ALA A 140 2.13 17.23 -4.84
C ALA A 140 1.10 16.26 -4.24
N LEU A 141 0.78 15.17 -4.95
CA LEU A 141 -0.10 14.13 -4.47
C LEU A 141 0.52 13.29 -3.34
N LEU A 142 1.80 12.92 -3.46
CA LEU A 142 2.54 12.22 -2.41
C LEU A 142 2.65 13.07 -1.14
N PHE A 143 2.91 14.38 -1.29
CA PHE A 143 2.91 15.33 -0.18
C PHE A 143 1.56 15.37 0.54
N ALA A 144 0.45 15.34 -0.19
CA ALA A 144 -0.90 15.31 0.40
C ALA A 144 -1.27 13.96 1.04
N ALA A 145 -0.61 12.88 0.63
CA ALA A 145 -0.87 11.52 1.09
C ALA A 145 -0.02 11.11 2.31
N THR A 146 0.99 11.90 2.67
CA THR A 146 1.98 11.56 3.69
C THR A 146 1.70 12.25 5.03
N GLY A 147 2.02 11.56 6.13
CA GLY A 147 1.99 12.11 7.48
C GLY A 147 0.72 11.79 8.29
N PRO A 148 0.72 12.10 9.59
CA PRO A 148 -0.28 11.61 10.54
C PRO A 148 -1.69 12.15 10.31
N THR A 149 -1.84 13.25 9.56
CA THR A 149 -3.13 13.85 9.22
C THR A 149 -3.60 13.50 7.81
N ALA A 150 -2.84 12.69 7.07
CA ALA A 150 -3.19 12.30 5.72
C ALA A 150 -4.48 11.50 5.70
N ASN A 151 -5.40 11.91 4.81
CA ASN A 151 -6.65 11.23 4.60
C ASN A 151 -7.01 11.26 3.12
N THR A 152 -7.87 10.34 2.72
CA THR A 152 -8.21 10.13 1.31
C THR A 152 -8.91 11.34 0.69
N ASP A 153 -9.63 12.14 1.48
CA ASP A 153 -10.35 13.31 0.97
C ASP A 153 -9.39 14.45 0.63
N ALA A 154 -8.31 14.63 1.41
CA ALA A 154 -7.25 15.59 1.08
C ALA A 154 -6.56 15.24 -0.25
N VAL A 155 -6.23 13.97 -0.47
CA VAL A 155 -5.65 13.49 -1.74
C VAL A 155 -6.61 13.72 -2.91
N ARG A 156 -7.90 13.38 -2.74
CA ARG A 156 -8.93 13.63 -3.76
C ARG A 156 -9.13 15.11 -4.05
N ALA A 157 -9.03 15.98 -3.04
CA ALA A 157 -9.12 17.42 -3.22
C ALA A 157 -7.95 17.96 -4.06
N VAL A 158 -6.73 17.44 -3.86
CA VAL A 158 -5.57 17.78 -4.70
C VAL A 158 -5.77 17.27 -6.12
N ILE A 159 -6.20 16.03 -6.33
CA ILE A 159 -6.54 15.50 -7.66
C ILE A 159 -7.52 16.43 -8.37
N ALA A 160 -8.65 16.77 -7.73
CA ALA A 160 -9.68 17.61 -8.33
C ALA A 160 -9.18 19.03 -8.64
N ARG A 161 -8.20 19.54 -7.89
CA ARG A 161 -7.55 20.83 -8.17
C ARG A 161 -6.62 20.75 -9.37
N LEU A 162 -5.83 19.68 -9.47
CA LEU A 162 -4.94 19.43 -10.61
C LEU A 162 -5.75 19.23 -11.89
N GLU A 163 -6.79 18.39 -11.87
CA GLU A 163 -7.71 18.20 -13.00
C GLU A 163 -8.26 19.55 -13.50
N ARG A 164 -8.80 20.37 -12.59
CA ARG A 164 -9.27 21.72 -12.95
C ARG A 164 -8.17 22.61 -13.53
N ALA A 165 -6.94 22.55 -13.03
CA ALA A 165 -5.85 23.40 -13.52
C ALA A 165 -5.42 23.06 -14.96
N PHE A 166 -5.56 21.80 -15.39
CA PHE A 166 -5.18 21.34 -16.72
C PHE A 166 -6.35 21.17 -17.69
N GLU A 167 -7.58 21.22 -17.21
CA GLU A 167 -8.81 21.09 -18.01
C GLU A 167 -9.61 22.39 -18.11
N SER A 168 -9.14 23.48 -17.47
CA SER A 168 -9.66 24.82 -17.71
C SER A 168 -8.98 25.41 -18.93
N ASP A 169 -9.78 25.84 -19.91
CA ASP A 169 -9.37 26.50 -21.17
C ASP A 169 -8.45 27.71 -20.97
#